data_AF-A0A914VR15-F1
#
_entry.id   AF-A0A914VR15-F1
#
_cell.length_a   1.000
_cell.length_b   1.000
_cell.length_c   1.000
_cell.angle_alpha   90.00
_cell.angle_beta   90.00
_cell.angle_gamma   90.00
#
_symmetry.space_group_name_H-M   'P 1'
#
loop_
_entity.id
_entity.type
_entity.pdbx_description
1 polymer ?
#
loop_
_entity_poly.entity_id
_entity_poly.type
_entity_poly.pdbx_seq_one_letter_code
_entity_poly.pdbx_strand_id
1 'polypeptide(L)'
;MPAVSTDTSEIAAEMARKRQRPEFEQADNEGNEGEERTEQHAQSRNRQWRRPGFEQADSERQGRAEQLSRSRPDRPQPPSTSDAAIAQDEEDHEQRPQKKRKLHTYERARLAFEKIQEEKRQRSEQRLKDKEARETALVEYESAKKKKEKVMRQRTKRGQPKLGGQIELLLEKIERTIKKESGAKR
;
A
#
# COMPACT_ATOMS: atom_id res chain seq x y z
N MET A 1 58.62 6.42 4.54
CA MET A 1 57.47 5.93 5.33
C MET A 1 57.34 6.80 6.58
N PRO A 2 56.45 7.80 6.66
CA PRO A 2 56.12 8.43 7.93
C PRO A 2 54.95 7.69 8.61
N ALA A 3 55.10 7.45 9.92
CA ALA A 3 54.12 6.81 10.77
C ALA A 3 52.92 7.73 11.04
N VAL A 4 51.71 7.25 10.77
CA VAL A 4 50.45 7.90 11.18
C VAL A 4 50.14 7.48 12.62
N SER A 5 50.58 8.30 13.57
CA SER A 5 50.08 8.28 14.95
C SER A 5 48.69 8.88 14.94
N THR A 6 47.65 8.05 14.98
CA THR A 6 46.28 8.52 15.22
C THR A 6 46.09 8.67 16.71
N ASP A 7 46.14 9.91 17.17
CA ASP A 7 45.94 10.30 18.56
C ASP A 7 44.58 9.81 19.08
N THR A 8 44.62 8.98 20.12
CA THR A 8 43.44 8.53 20.87
C THR A 8 42.66 9.69 21.50
N SER A 9 43.27 10.87 21.60
CA SER A 9 42.63 12.12 22.07
C SER A 9 41.61 12.68 21.07
N GLU A 10 41.79 12.48 19.76
CA GLU A 10 40.80 12.90 18.76
C GLU A 10 39.54 12.03 18.81
N ILE A 11 39.71 10.72 19.01
CA ILE A 11 38.59 9.77 19.12
C ILE A 11 37.76 10.06 20.39
N ALA A 12 38.43 10.37 21.51
CA ALA A 12 37.75 10.75 22.75
C ALA A 12 37.03 12.12 22.61
N ALA A 13 37.63 13.07 21.91
CA ALA A 13 37.00 14.36 21.60
C ALA A 13 35.81 14.23 20.64
N GLU A 14 35.87 13.32 19.66
CA GLU A 14 34.76 13.00 18.76
C GLU A 14 33.59 12.34 19.50
N MET A 15 33.88 11.43 20.44
CA MET A 15 32.87 10.84 21.32
C MET A 15 32.21 11.87 22.27
N ALA A 16 32.97 12.86 22.76
CA ALA A 16 32.43 13.94 23.58
C ALA A 16 31.53 14.90 22.76
N ARG A 17 31.91 15.22 21.51
CA ARG A 17 31.07 16.00 20.58
C ARG A 17 29.76 15.28 20.22
N LYS A 18 29.78 13.94 20.21
CA LYS A 18 28.58 13.11 20.00
C LYS A 18 27.62 13.09 21.18
N ARG A 19 28.09 13.42 22.39
CA ARG A 19 27.27 13.53 23.62
C ARG A 19 26.66 14.93 23.85
N GLN A 20 27.22 15.96 23.23
CA GLN A 20 26.68 17.34 23.25
C GLN A 20 25.91 17.72 21.99
N ARG A 21 25.66 16.76 21.09
CA ARG A 21 24.64 16.97 20.07
C ARG A 21 23.31 17.05 20.83
N PRO A 22 22.53 18.14 20.74
CA PRO A 22 21.16 18.07 21.21
C PRO A 22 20.56 16.86 20.49
N GLU A 23 19.99 15.93 21.25
CA GLU A 23 19.06 14.98 20.67
C GLU A 23 18.04 15.85 19.96
N PHE A 24 18.17 15.95 18.64
CA PHE A 24 17.08 16.33 17.80
C PHE A 24 16.13 15.17 18.00
N GLU A 25 15.29 15.29 19.03
CA GLU A 25 14.06 14.57 19.19
C GLU A 25 13.52 14.47 17.77
N GLN A 26 13.49 13.26 17.22
CA GLN A 26 12.56 12.95 16.15
C GLN A 26 11.21 13.06 16.83
N ALA A 27 10.76 14.31 16.98
CA ALA A 27 9.38 14.62 17.15
C ALA A 27 8.70 13.85 16.03
N ASP A 28 7.80 12.97 16.42
CA ASP A 28 6.71 12.50 15.58
C ASP A 28 6.00 13.76 15.06
N ASN A 29 6.57 14.38 14.01
CA ASN A 29 5.98 15.50 13.29
C ASN A 29 4.94 14.91 12.31
N GLU A 30 4.05 14.09 12.87
CA GLU A 30 2.79 13.68 12.28
C GLU A 30 1.74 14.72 12.67
N GLY A 31 1.76 15.89 12.02
CA GLY A 31 0.61 16.79 12.03
C GLY A 31 0.94 18.26 12.19
N ASN A 32 1.37 18.91 11.10
CA ASN A 32 0.83 20.24 10.77
C ASN A 32 1.22 20.75 9.37
N GLU A 33 2.32 20.29 8.77
CA GLU A 33 2.80 20.85 7.49
C GLU A 33 2.16 20.20 6.24
N GLY A 34 1.30 19.21 6.44
CA GLY A 34 0.62 18.46 5.37
C GLY A 34 -0.72 19.04 4.92
N GLU A 35 -1.37 19.90 5.71
CA GLU A 35 -2.72 20.39 5.37
C GLU A 35 -2.69 21.46 4.27
N GLU A 36 -1.80 22.47 4.34
CA GLU A 36 -1.78 23.53 3.32
C GLU A 36 -1.32 23.04 1.93
N ARG A 37 -0.40 22.06 1.87
CA ARG A 37 0.02 21.45 0.59
C ARG A 37 -1.01 20.48 0.03
N THR A 38 -1.75 19.77 0.88
CA THR A 38 -2.84 18.90 0.42
C THR A 38 -4.08 19.69 0.02
N GLU A 39 -4.33 20.87 0.60
CA GLU A 39 -5.39 21.77 0.16
C GLU A 39 -5.13 22.37 -1.22
N GLN A 40 -3.93 22.89 -1.50
CA GLN A 40 -3.62 23.38 -2.86
C GLN A 40 -3.65 22.25 -3.89
N HIS A 41 -3.21 21.04 -3.51
CA HIS A 41 -3.26 19.86 -4.37
C HIS A 41 -4.68 19.30 -4.54
N ALA A 42 -5.54 19.40 -3.52
CA ALA A 42 -6.96 19.06 -3.57
C ALA A 42 -7.75 20.09 -4.39
N GLN A 43 -7.47 21.39 -4.21
CA GLN A 43 -8.06 22.47 -5.00
C GLN A 43 -7.65 22.38 -6.48
N SER A 44 -6.40 21.99 -6.76
CA SER A 44 -5.91 21.77 -8.14
C SER A 44 -6.51 20.50 -8.77
N ARG A 45 -6.64 19.40 -8.00
CA ARG A 45 -7.41 18.21 -8.43
C ARG A 45 -8.88 18.55 -8.69
N ASN A 46 -9.52 19.36 -7.86
CA ASN A 46 -10.94 19.70 -8.02
C ASN A 46 -11.21 20.53 -9.30
N ARG A 47 -10.22 21.28 -9.80
CA ARG A 47 -10.30 21.95 -11.11
C ARG A 47 -10.19 20.98 -12.27
N GLN A 48 -9.38 19.93 -12.15
CA GLN A 48 -9.18 18.93 -13.22
C GLN A 48 -10.39 18.00 -13.39
N TRP A 49 -11.23 17.84 -12.36
CA TRP A 49 -12.47 17.06 -12.41
C TRP A 49 -13.73 17.88 -12.72
N ARG A 50 -13.68 19.22 -12.65
CA ARG A 50 -14.72 20.10 -13.20
C ARG A 50 -14.60 20.18 -14.73
N ARG A 51 -14.94 19.08 -15.40
CA ARG A 51 -15.21 19.12 -16.85
C ARG A 51 -16.44 20.01 -17.09
N PRO A 52 -16.43 20.95 -18.05
CA PRO A 52 -17.65 21.61 -18.48
C PRO A 52 -18.59 20.52 -19.02
N GLY A 53 -19.69 20.27 -18.30
CA GLY A 53 -20.65 19.19 -18.60
C GLY A 53 -21.01 18.26 -17.44
N PHE A 54 -20.27 18.26 -16.32
CA PHE A 54 -20.63 17.42 -15.14
C PHE A 54 -21.88 17.94 -14.41
N GLU A 55 -22.14 19.25 -14.41
CA GLU A 55 -23.34 19.87 -13.81
C GLU A 55 -24.64 19.50 -14.58
N GLN A 56 -24.54 19.16 -15.87
CA GLN A 56 -25.68 18.63 -16.64
C GLN A 56 -26.00 17.19 -16.23
N ALA A 57 -24.98 16.39 -15.92
CA ALA A 57 -25.18 15.00 -15.50
C ALA A 57 -25.84 14.90 -14.11
N ASP A 58 -25.50 15.79 -13.16
CA ASP A 58 -26.11 15.78 -11.82
C ASP A 58 -27.57 16.28 -11.84
N SER A 59 -27.89 17.27 -12.68
CA SER A 59 -29.27 17.75 -12.87
C SER A 59 -30.14 16.71 -13.58
N GLU A 60 -29.61 16.00 -14.58
CA GLU A 60 -30.29 14.84 -15.19
C GLU A 60 -30.47 13.68 -14.20
N ARG A 61 -29.48 13.44 -13.32
CA ARG A 61 -29.56 12.38 -12.30
C ARG A 61 -30.59 12.70 -11.23
N GLN A 62 -30.72 13.97 -10.83
CA GLN A 62 -31.77 14.44 -9.93
C GLN A 62 -33.15 14.37 -10.60
N GLY A 63 -33.28 14.81 -11.86
CA GLY A 63 -34.54 14.70 -12.61
C GLY A 63 -35.00 13.26 -12.84
N ARG A 64 -34.07 12.34 -13.12
CA ARG A 64 -34.36 10.90 -13.26
C ARG A 64 -34.77 10.27 -11.92
N ALA A 65 -34.17 10.69 -10.81
CA ALA A 65 -34.55 10.23 -9.47
C ALA A 65 -35.96 10.71 -9.07
N GLU A 66 -36.36 11.93 -9.45
CA GLU A 66 -37.73 12.42 -9.27
C GLU A 66 -38.74 11.71 -10.18
N GLN A 67 -38.38 11.37 -11.41
CA GLN A 67 -39.26 10.59 -12.28
C GLN A 67 -39.46 9.15 -11.76
N LEU A 68 -38.42 8.54 -11.18
CA LEU A 68 -38.48 7.23 -10.53
C LEU A 68 -39.26 7.24 -9.21
N SER A 69 -39.27 8.35 -8.46
CA SER A 69 -40.05 8.46 -7.23
C SER A 69 -41.55 8.67 -7.50
N ARG A 70 -41.91 9.36 -8.58
CA ARG A 70 -43.30 9.55 -9.03
C ARG A 70 -43.91 8.32 -9.70
N SER A 71 -43.09 7.37 -10.16
CA SER A 71 -43.51 6.17 -10.90
C SER A 71 -43.39 4.88 -10.09
N ARG A 72 -43.41 4.95 -8.75
CA ARG A 72 -43.49 3.74 -7.91
C ARG A 72 -44.94 3.21 -7.92
N PRO A 73 -45.21 2.02 -8.49
CA PRO A 73 -46.48 1.34 -8.23
C PRO A 73 -46.55 0.98 -6.75
N ASP A 74 -47.76 1.03 -6.19
CA ASP A 74 -48.06 0.75 -4.78
C ASP A 74 -47.34 -0.49 -4.30
N ARG A 75 -46.59 -0.32 -3.21
CA ARG A 75 -45.94 -1.42 -2.50
C ARG A 75 -47.04 -2.31 -1.91
N PRO A 76 -47.23 -3.57 -2.37
CA PRO A 76 -48.22 -4.44 -1.76
C PRO A 76 -47.81 -4.71 -0.30
N GLN A 77 -48.79 -4.57 0.60
CA GLN A 77 -48.63 -4.89 2.01
C GLN A 77 -48.33 -6.40 2.16
N PRO A 78 -47.49 -6.79 3.14
CA PRO A 78 -47.29 -8.21 3.42
C PRO A 78 -48.61 -8.86 3.89
N PRO A 79 -48.91 -10.10 3.47
CA PRO A 79 -50.16 -10.75 3.85
C PRO A 79 -50.19 -11.02 5.36
N SER A 80 -51.35 -10.72 5.94
CA SER A 80 -51.74 -11.07 7.30
C SER A 80 -51.64 -12.59 7.51
N THR A 81 -50.71 -13.03 8.35
CA THR A 81 -50.57 -14.44 8.73
C THR A 81 -51.58 -14.78 9.83
N SER A 82 -52.79 -15.14 9.43
CA SER A 82 -53.78 -15.77 10.30
C SER A 82 -54.52 -16.81 9.47
N ASP A 83 -53.87 -17.96 9.27
CA ASP A 83 -54.48 -19.30 9.16
C ASP A 83 -53.48 -20.29 8.55
N ALA A 84 -52.82 -21.05 9.43
CA ALA A 84 -52.29 -22.38 9.13
C ALA A 84 -52.04 -23.08 10.48
N ALA A 85 -53.07 -23.79 10.94
CA ALA A 85 -53.02 -24.64 12.11
C ALA A 85 -52.18 -25.91 11.83
N ILE A 86 -51.27 -26.19 12.77
CA ILE A 86 -51.08 -27.47 13.47
C ILE A 86 -51.04 -28.74 12.60
N ALA A 87 -49.85 -29.33 12.46
CA ALA A 87 -49.67 -30.78 12.45
C ALA A 87 -48.22 -31.18 12.81
N GLN A 88 -48.11 -31.87 13.96
CA GLN A 88 -47.16 -32.94 14.31
C GLN A 88 -45.76 -32.57 14.86
N ASP A 89 -45.68 -32.68 16.19
CA ASP A 89 -44.52 -33.07 17.00
C ASP A 89 -43.94 -34.39 16.48
N GLU A 90 -42.63 -34.42 16.23
CA GLU A 90 -41.76 -35.59 16.44
C GLU A 90 -40.37 -35.06 16.83
N GLU A 91 -40.06 -35.23 18.12
CA GLU A 91 -38.77 -35.40 18.78
C GLU A 91 -37.48 -35.17 17.94
N ASP A 92 -36.95 -33.94 18.01
CA ASP A 92 -35.51 -33.70 17.95
C ASP A 92 -35.17 -32.64 18.99
N HIS A 93 -34.81 -33.08 20.21
CA HIS A 93 -34.21 -32.24 21.24
C HIS A 93 -32.76 -31.88 20.87
N GLU A 94 -32.59 -31.29 19.70
CA GLU A 94 -31.34 -30.68 19.28
C GLU A 94 -31.11 -29.43 20.11
N GLN A 95 -29.93 -29.34 20.72
CA GLN A 95 -29.54 -28.32 21.69
C GLN A 95 -29.78 -26.92 21.11
N ARG A 96 -30.92 -26.29 21.45
CA ARG A 96 -31.20 -24.91 21.06
C ARG A 96 -30.04 -24.04 21.56
N PRO A 97 -29.25 -23.38 20.68
CA PRO A 97 -28.17 -22.55 21.14
C PRO A 97 -28.77 -21.43 21.99
N GLN A 98 -28.45 -21.44 23.29
CA GLN A 98 -28.79 -20.38 24.21
C GLN A 98 -28.38 -19.05 23.56
N LYS A 99 -29.36 -18.17 23.31
CA LYS A 99 -29.12 -16.88 22.66
C LYS A 99 -28.19 -16.08 23.56
N LYS A 100 -26.89 -16.05 23.21
CA LYS A 100 -25.87 -15.30 23.96
C LYS A 100 -26.33 -13.84 24.05
N ARG A 101 -26.37 -13.30 25.28
CA ARG A 101 -26.75 -11.90 25.52
C ARG A 101 -25.84 -11.00 24.70
N LYS A 102 -26.42 -9.99 24.05
CA LYS A 102 -25.66 -9.01 23.27
C LYS A 102 -24.69 -8.30 24.22
N LEU A 103 -23.41 -8.26 23.86
CA LEU A 103 -22.37 -7.53 24.59
C LEU A 103 -22.77 -6.06 24.81
N HIS A 104 -22.32 -5.48 25.92
CA HIS A 104 -22.55 -4.07 26.22
C HIS A 104 -21.96 -3.20 25.10
N THR A 105 -22.53 -2.03 24.86
CA THR A 105 -22.09 -1.11 23.78
C THR A 105 -20.62 -0.75 23.93
N TYR A 106 -20.18 -0.49 25.16
CA TYR A 106 -18.78 -0.22 25.49
C TYR A 106 -17.84 -1.39 25.16
N GLU A 107 -18.20 -2.62 25.54
CA GLU A 107 -17.39 -3.81 25.26
C GLU A 107 -17.26 -4.05 23.76
N ARG A 108 -18.34 -3.83 23.00
CA ARG A 108 -18.30 -3.88 21.53
C ARG A 108 -17.36 -2.81 20.95
N ALA A 109 -17.41 -1.59 21.46
CA ALA A 109 -16.55 -0.51 21.01
C ALA A 109 -15.07 -0.81 21.32
N ARG A 110 -14.77 -1.35 22.51
CA ARG A 110 -13.41 -1.75 22.89
C ARG A 110 -12.86 -2.85 21.98
N LEU A 111 -13.62 -3.91 21.74
CA LEU A 111 -13.19 -4.99 20.84
C LEU A 111 -12.99 -4.49 19.41
N ALA A 112 -13.85 -3.58 18.93
CA ALA A 112 -13.68 -2.99 17.61
C ALA A 112 -12.41 -2.12 17.53
N PHE A 113 -12.12 -1.35 18.58
CA PHE A 113 -10.91 -0.54 18.66
C PHE A 113 -9.64 -1.40 18.64
N GLU A 114 -9.60 -2.46 19.46
CA GLU A 114 -8.47 -3.39 19.52
C GLU A 114 -8.21 -4.04 18.15
N LYS A 115 -9.27 -4.47 17.45
CA LYS A 115 -9.17 -5.00 16.08
C LYS A 115 -8.62 -3.98 15.10
N ILE A 116 -9.12 -2.74 15.12
CA ILE A 116 -8.64 -1.68 14.24
C ILE A 116 -7.16 -1.38 14.49
N GLN A 117 -6.72 -1.40 15.75
CA GLN A 117 -5.31 -1.17 16.08
C GLN A 117 -4.42 -2.31 15.57
N GLU A 118 -4.87 -3.55 15.73
CA GLU A 118 -4.13 -4.70 15.21
C GLU A 118 -4.06 -4.71 13.68
N GLU A 119 -5.16 -4.45 13.00
CA GLU A 119 -5.20 -4.32 11.53
C GLU A 119 -4.29 -3.18 11.04
N LYS A 120 -4.28 -2.04 11.74
CA LYS A 120 -3.38 -0.92 11.41
C LYS A 120 -1.91 -1.32 11.50
N ARG A 121 -1.54 -2.03 12.58
CA ARG A 121 -0.17 -2.52 12.79
C ARG A 121 0.23 -3.57 11.75
N GLN A 122 -0.64 -4.54 11.46
CA GLN A 122 -0.38 -5.51 10.40
C GLN A 122 -0.22 -4.82 9.03
N ARG A 123 -1.05 -3.82 8.74
CA ARG A 123 -0.98 -3.06 7.49
C ARG A 123 0.28 -2.20 7.41
N SER A 124 0.74 -1.59 8.49
CA SER A 124 2.00 -0.84 8.50
C SER A 124 3.19 -1.77 8.29
N GLU A 125 3.23 -2.92 8.97
CA GLU A 125 4.28 -3.94 8.79
C GLU A 125 4.33 -4.48 7.35
N GLN A 126 3.19 -4.80 6.75
CA GLN A 126 3.12 -5.23 5.35
C GLN A 126 3.62 -4.14 4.40
N ARG A 127 3.23 -2.88 4.63
CA ARG A 127 3.69 -1.75 3.81
C ARG A 127 5.20 -1.54 3.92
N LEU A 128 5.80 -1.74 5.10
CA LEU A 128 7.24 -1.65 5.28
C LEU A 128 7.96 -2.74 4.49
N LYS A 129 7.51 -4.00 4.60
CA LYS A 129 8.06 -5.13 3.83
C LYS A 129 7.95 -4.90 2.31
N ASP A 130 6.81 -4.41 1.84
CA ASP A 130 6.61 -4.11 0.42
C ASP A 130 7.53 -2.97 -0.07
N LYS A 131 7.75 -1.94 0.76
CA LYS A 131 8.68 -0.85 0.46
C LYS A 131 10.11 -1.38 0.37
N GLU A 132 10.56 -2.13 1.38
CA GLU A 132 11.90 -2.74 1.40
C GLU A 132 12.12 -3.66 0.19
N ALA A 133 11.13 -4.49 -0.16
CA ALA A 133 11.21 -5.36 -1.34
C ALA A 133 11.30 -4.55 -2.65
N ARG A 134 10.59 -3.43 -2.76
CA ARG A 134 10.68 -2.54 -3.93
C ARG A 134 12.02 -1.82 -3.99
N GLU A 135 12.50 -1.31 -2.87
CA GLU A 135 13.78 -0.60 -2.80
C GLU A 135 14.95 -1.52 -3.13
N THR A 136 14.97 -2.74 -2.58
CA THR A 136 15.99 -3.74 -2.91
C THR A 136 15.97 -4.11 -4.39
N ALA A 137 14.78 -4.37 -4.97
CA ALA A 137 14.65 -4.64 -6.41
C ALA A 137 15.11 -3.46 -7.29
N LEU A 138 14.85 -2.22 -6.87
CA LEU A 138 15.31 -1.02 -7.57
C LEU A 138 16.84 -0.88 -7.51
N VAL A 139 17.44 -1.07 -6.34
CA VAL A 139 18.90 -1.01 -6.16
C VAL A 139 19.59 -2.08 -7.01
N GLU A 140 19.08 -3.31 -7.01
CA GLU A 140 19.59 -4.39 -7.85
C GLU A 140 19.49 -4.03 -9.33
N TYR A 141 18.33 -3.56 -9.79
CA TYR A 141 18.11 -3.13 -11.16
C TYR A 141 19.06 -2.01 -11.58
N GLU A 142 19.20 -0.97 -10.76
CA GLU A 142 20.10 0.15 -11.04
C GLU A 142 21.56 -0.30 -11.12
N SER A 143 21.99 -1.17 -10.21
CA SER A 143 23.35 -1.71 -10.20
C SER A 143 23.63 -2.53 -11.48
N ALA A 144 22.69 -3.38 -11.90
CA ALA A 144 22.78 -4.16 -13.12
C ALA A 144 22.77 -3.27 -14.36
N LYS A 145 21.90 -2.25 -14.38
CA LYS A 145 21.83 -1.25 -15.45
C LYS A 145 23.16 -0.51 -15.61
N LYS A 146 23.74 -0.01 -14.51
CA LYS A 146 25.04 0.69 -14.51
C LYS A 146 26.17 -0.21 -15.04
N LYS A 147 26.23 -1.47 -14.61
CA LYS A 147 27.21 -2.46 -15.11
C LYS A 147 27.08 -2.69 -16.62
N LYS A 148 25.85 -2.94 -17.09
CA LYS A 148 25.55 -3.13 -18.52
C LYS A 148 25.92 -1.89 -19.33
N GLU A 149 25.52 -0.71 -18.87
CA GLU A 149 25.81 0.57 -19.52
C GLU A 149 27.31 0.82 -19.61
N LYS A 150 28.08 0.51 -18.56
CA LYS A 150 29.54 0.61 -18.56
C LYS A 150 30.15 -0.23 -19.69
N VAL A 151 29.71 -1.46 -19.86
CA VAL A 151 30.20 -2.35 -20.94
C VAL A 151 29.78 -1.83 -22.31
N MET A 152 28.53 -1.41 -22.48
CA MET A 152 28.01 -0.90 -23.76
C MET A 152 28.69 0.40 -24.21
N ARG A 153 29.11 1.24 -23.26
CA ARG A 153 29.83 2.49 -23.53
C ARG A 153 31.32 2.29 -23.81
N GLN A 154 31.88 1.11 -23.57
CA GLN A 154 33.29 0.85 -23.87
C GLN A 154 33.55 0.85 -25.38
N ARG A 155 34.52 1.65 -25.78
CA ARG A 155 34.98 1.77 -27.17
C ARG A 155 36.48 1.56 -27.25
N THR A 156 36.96 1.10 -28.38
CA THR A 156 38.39 0.97 -28.67
C THR A 156 39.01 2.35 -28.89
N LYS A 157 40.35 2.44 -28.95
CA LYS A 157 41.05 3.71 -29.25
C LYS A 157 40.60 4.35 -30.58
N ARG A 158 40.10 3.53 -31.52
CA ARG A 158 39.55 3.98 -32.81
C ARG A 158 38.04 4.28 -32.76
N GLY A 159 37.44 4.30 -31.58
CA GLY A 159 36.02 4.64 -31.38
C GLY A 159 35.03 3.55 -31.76
N GLN A 160 35.48 2.32 -32.06
CA GLN A 160 34.58 1.19 -32.34
C GLN A 160 34.06 0.58 -31.03
N PRO A 161 32.82 0.05 -30.98
CA PRO A 161 32.32 -0.66 -29.81
C PRO A 161 33.18 -1.90 -29.50
N LYS A 162 33.44 -2.14 -28.21
CA LYS A 162 34.19 -3.32 -27.77
C LYS A 162 33.28 -4.56 -27.78
N LEU A 163 33.26 -5.29 -28.90
CA LEU A 163 32.35 -6.42 -29.13
C LEU A 163 32.42 -7.53 -28.08
N GLY A 164 33.61 -7.88 -27.57
CA GLY A 164 33.77 -8.97 -26.60
C GLY A 164 32.86 -8.83 -25.37
N GLY A 165 32.84 -7.65 -24.74
CA GLY A 165 31.97 -7.42 -23.58
C GLY A 165 30.48 -7.37 -23.93
N GLN A 166 30.13 -6.93 -25.15
CA GLN A 166 28.74 -6.94 -25.62
C GLN A 166 28.25 -8.38 -25.87
N ILE A 167 29.13 -9.26 -26.35
CA ILE A 167 28.83 -10.68 -26.53
C ILE A 167 28.62 -11.36 -25.17
N GLU A 168 29.47 -11.10 -24.18
CA GLU A 168 29.29 -11.61 -22.81
C GLU A 168 27.91 -11.23 -22.23
N LEU A 169 27.49 -9.98 -22.39
CA LEU A 169 26.15 -9.53 -21.98
C LEU A 169 25.01 -10.27 -22.71
N LEU A 170 25.22 -10.62 -23.98
CA LEU A 170 24.23 -11.35 -24.77
C LEU A 170 24.13 -12.81 -24.31
N LEU A 171 25.27 -13.45 -24.06
CA LEU A 171 25.34 -14.80 -23.51
C LEU A 171 24.66 -14.88 -22.15
N GLU A 172 24.96 -13.94 -21.25
CA GLU A 172 24.30 -13.82 -19.94
C GLU A 172 22.78 -13.71 -20.08
N LYS A 173 22.29 -12.95 -21.07
CA LYS A 173 20.86 -12.82 -21.34
C LYS A 173 20.23 -14.15 -21.79
N ILE A 174 20.91 -14.89 -22.66
CA ILE A 174 20.46 -16.20 -23.15
C ILE A 174 20.39 -17.22 -22.00
N GLU A 175 21.43 -17.29 -21.18
CA GLU A 175 21.47 -18.18 -20.01
C GLU A 175 20.34 -17.87 -19.04
N ARG A 176 20.09 -16.58 -18.76
CA ARG A 176 18.96 -16.15 -17.91
C ARG A 176 17.61 -16.55 -18.49
N THR A 177 17.41 -16.42 -19.80
CA THR A 177 16.16 -16.85 -20.45
C THR A 177 15.96 -18.36 -20.36
N ILE A 178 17.01 -19.15 -20.62
CA ILE A 178 16.97 -20.61 -20.51
C ILE A 178 16.66 -21.04 -19.07
N LYS A 179 17.32 -20.42 -18.08
CA LYS A 179 17.10 -20.72 -16.66
C LYS A 179 15.68 -20.36 -16.20
N LYS A 180 15.13 -19.25 -16.72
CA LYS A 180 13.74 -18.85 -16.46
C LYS A 180 12.75 -19.85 -17.05
N GLU A 181 12.97 -20.30 -18.28
CA GLU A 181 12.11 -21.27 -18.97
C GLU A 181 12.20 -22.67 -18.34
N SER A 182 13.37 -23.10 -17.89
CA SER A 182 13.54 -24.39 -17.20
C SER A 182 12.98 -24.38 -15.78
N GLY A 183 13.06 -23.25 -15.07
CA GLY A 183 12.43 -23.06 -13.77
C GLY A 183 10.90 -22.96 -13.84
N ALA A 184 10.34 -22.46 -14.94
CA ALA A 184 8.89 -22.36 -15.16
C ALA A 184 8.24 -23.68 -15.63
N LYS A 185 9.04 -24.68 -16.02
CA LYS A 185 8.57 -26.03 -16.43
C LYS A 185 8.56 -27.04 -15.28
N ARG A 186 8.83 -26.60 -14.05
CA ARG A 186 8.73 -27.40 -12.82
C ARG A 186 7.55 -26.91 -11.99
#